data_AF-A0A7K2NZ76-F1
#
_entry.id   AF-A0A7K2NZ76-F1
#
_cell.length_a   1.000
_cell.length_b   1.000
_cell.length_c   1.000
_cell.angle_alpha   90.00
_cell.angle_beta   90.00
_cell.angle_gamma   90.00
#
_symmetry.space_group_name_H-M   'P 1'
#
loop_
_entity.id
_entity.type
_entity.pdbx_description
1 polymer ?
#
loop_
_entity_poly.entity_id
_entity_poly.type
_entity_poly.pdbx_seq_one_letter_code
_entity_poly.pdbx_strand_id
1 'polypeptide(L)'
;LPPELPLTVSPLPALATLLLIAAAVQLSARCAAWRTSRMPATEAVAESRSEPRTPSRARTGAGVLLILGACALSVVPLLSRTVLGASVTSIAGILAAIGLAMCGPALVRSAGEAAVRRLRPGVAAPTWLALSNVRAYALRLSGVVSPLAMGVVFVLTYTLTQTTVLAATSDDTRTGTLAQYELTAPALGGLPDGTLSAVRDVPGVRAAAPAGTTTVVWEYEELGEPAVESASAMILTPDARDVLDLGVTDGGLDRLTGATVAVSAEAARTRDAGLGKRVRLVLGDGARVEARVVAVYD
;
A
#
# COMPACT_ATOMS: atom_id res chain seq x y z
N LEU A 1 3.80 -1.29 28.45
CA LEU A 1 4.28 -0.13 27.64
C LEU A 1 5.52 0.40 28.31
N PRO A 2 6.62 0.60 27.58
CA PRO A 2 7.82 1.23 28.13
C PRO A 2 7.48 2.64 28.66
N PRO A 3 8.04 3.07 29.80
CA PRO A 3 7.82 4.42 30.34
C PRO A 3 8.31 5.55 29.41
N GLU A 4 9.16 5.20 28.43
CA GLU A 4 9.73 6.08 27.41
C GLU A 4 8.72 6.51 26.30
N LEU A 5 7.58 5.81 26.18
CA LEU A 5 6.56 6.03 25.13
C LEU A 5 5.17 6.18 25.75
N PRO A 6 4.87 7.32 26.41
CA PRO A 6 3.54 7.57 26.94
C PRO A 6 2.54 7.64 25.79
N LEU A 7 1.55 6.74 25.80
CA LEU A 7 0.43 6.76 24.87
C LEU A 7 -0.36 8.04 25.11
N THR A 8 -0.14 9.05 24.27
CA THR A 8 -0.86 10.32 24.29
C THR A 8 -2.24 10.13 23.68
N VAL A 9 -3.16 9.63 24.49
CA VAL A 9 -4.58 9.49 24.10
C VAL A 9 -5.23 10.86 24.19
N SER A 10 -5.46 11.50 23.04
CA SER A 10 -6.20 12.75 22.95
C SER A 10 -7.56 12.49 22.29
N PRO A 11 -8.67 13.06 22.80
CA PRO A 11 -9.95 13.04 22.09
C PRO A 11 -9.99 14.02 20.90
N LEU A 12 -9.01 14.93 20.78
CA LEU A 12 -8.97 15.95 19.72
C LEU A 12 -8.95 15.34 18.30
N PRO A 13 -8.12 14.32 17.98
CA PRO A 13 -8.14 13.70 16.66
C PRO A 13 -9.50 13.06 16.33
N ALA A 14 -10.18 12.45 17.31
CA ALA A 14 -11.49 11.86 17.10
C ALA A 14 -12.56 12.92 16.78
N LEU A 15 -12.56 14.04 17.51
CA LEU A 15 -13.43 15.19 17.24
C LEU A 15 -13.14 15.86 15.90
N ALA A 16 -11.85 16.05 15.58
CA ALA A 16 -11.43 16.59 14.29
C ALA A 16 -11.90 15.70 13.14
N THR A 17 -11.79 14.37 13.28
CA THR A 17 -12.27 13.40 12.30
C THR A 17 -13.78 13.51 12.09
N LEU A 18 -14.56 13.57 13.18
CA LEU A 18 -16.02 13.76 13.13
C LEU A 18 -16.42 15.05 12.39
N LEU A 19 -15.74 16.16 12.70
CA LEU A 19 -16.00 17.45 12.06
C LEU A 19 -15.63 17.44 10.57
N LEU A 20 -14.49 16.87 10.21
CA LEU A 20 -14.05 16.75 8.82
C LEU A 20 -14.99 15.87 8.01
N ILE A 21 -15.46 14.74 8.56
CA ILE A 21 -16.45 13.87 7.91
C ILE A 21 -17.76 14.64 7.72
N ALA A 22 -18.27 15.31 8.76
CA ALA A 22 -19.50 16.08 8.66
C ALA A 22 -19.41 17.20 7.62
N ALA A 23 -18.29 17.92 7.58
CA ALA A 23 -18.02 18.96 6.60
C ALA A 23 -17.96 18.40 5.17
N ALA A 24 -17.25 17.29 4.96
CA ALA A 24 -17.15 16.62 3.66
C ALA A 24 -18.52 16.12 3.15
N VAL A 25 -19.34 15.55 4.03
CA VAL A 25 -20.70 15.11 3.72
C VAL A 25 -21.59 16.29 3.35
N GLN A 26 -21.57 17.36 4.14
CA GLN A 26 -22.35 18.58 3.89
C GLN A 26 -21.96 19.24 2.57
N LEU A 27 -20.65 19.35 2.29
CA LEU A 27 -20.16 19.91 1.04
C LEU A 27 -20.59 19.06 -0.15
N SER A 28 -20.43 17.74 -0.06
CA SER A 28 -20.84 16.81 -1.11
C SER A 28 -22.34 16.87 -1.39
N ALA A 29 -23.17 16.86 -0.34
CA ALA A 29 -24.62 16.96 -0.45
C ALA A 29 -25.06 18.29 -1.07
N ARG A 30 -24.45 19.41 -0.64
CA ARG A 30 -24.71 20.74 -1.21
C ARG A 30 -24.30 20.80 -2.68
N CYS A 31 -23.11 20.34 -3.03
CA CYS A 31 -22.65 20.31 -4.42
C CYS A 31 -23.57 19.46 -5.31
N ALA A 32 -24.05 18.31 -4.82
CA ALA A 32 -24.98 17.46 -5.54
C ALA A 32 -26.37 18.12 -5.74
N ALA A 33 -26.88 18.81 -4.72
CA ALA A 33 -28.17 19.48 -4.77
C ALA A 33 -28.15 20.86 -5.46
N TRP A 34 -26.98 21.48 -5.62
CA TRP A 34 -26.89 22.89 -6.01
C TRP A 34 -27.51 23.18 -7.38
N ARG A 35 -27.30 22.27 -8.34
CA ARG A 35 -27.83 22.41 -9.70
C ARG A 35 -29.35 22.25 -9.72
N THR A 36 -29.87 21.23 -9.03
CA THR A 36 -31.31 20.97 -8.96
C THR A 36 -32.05 22.04 -8.16
N SER A 37 -31.45 22.58 -7.10
CA SER A 37 -32.04 23.68 -6.32
C SER A 37 -32.10 25.02 -7.08
N ARG A 38 -31.34 25.17 -8.17
CA ARG A 38 -31.34 26.38 -9.02
C ARG A 38 -32.17 26.25 -10.29
N MET A 39 -32.79 25.09 -10.54
CA MET A 39 -33.63 24.88 -11.72
C MET A 39 -35.02 25.52 -11.51
N PRO A 40 -35.53 26.32 -12.47
CA PRO A 40 -36.90 26.81 -12.47
C PRO A 40 -37.92 25.66 -12.40
N ALA A 41 -39.00 25.84 -11.64
CA ALA A 41 -40.02 24.80 -11.43
C ALA A 41 -40.64 24.26 -12.73
N THR A 42 -40.70 25.08 -13.79
CA THR A 42 -41.19 24.70 -15.12
C THR A 42 -40.23 23.79 -15.88
N GLU A 43 -38.92 23.98 -15.73
CA GLU A 43 -37.89 23.09 -16.29
C GLU A 43 -37.84 21.75 -15.54
N ALA A 44 -38.03 21.75 -14.22
CA ALA A 44 -38.09 20.52 -13.42
C ALA A 44 -39.28 19.61 -13.81
N VAL A 45 -40.44 20.21 -14.16
CA VAL A 45 -41.63 19.48 -14.66
C VAL A 45 -41.44 19.00 -16.12
N ALA A 46 -40.66 19.72 -16.92
CA ALA A 46 -40.31 19.29 -18.28
C ALA A 46 -39.25 18.17 -18.29
N GLU A 47 -38.24 18.25 -17.42
CA GLU A 47 -37.19 17.24 -17.24
C GLU A 47 -37.74 15.94 -16.64
N SER A 48 -38.83 16.01 -15.86
CA SER A 48 -39.55 14.81 -15.39
C SER A 48 -40.39 14.13 -16.47
N ARG A 49 -40.69 14.80 -17.59
CA ARG A 49 -41.37 14.20 -18.76
C ARG A 49 -40.41 13.58 -19.78
N SER A 50 -39.13 13.92 -19.75
CA SER A 50 -38.12 13.35 -20.64
C SER A 50 -36.82 13.09 -19.90
N GLU A 51 -36.43 11.83 -19.75
CA GLU A 51 -35.25 11.44 -18.95
C GLU A 51 -33.96 12.13 -19.45
N PRO A 52 -33.05 12.57 -18.55
CA PRO A 52 -31.99 13.51 -18.90
C PRO A 52 -31.10 13.07 -20.06
N ARG A 53 -30.95 13.96 -21.03
CA ARG A 53 -30.11 13.76 -22.21
C ARG A 53 -28.65 13.96 -21.86
N THR A 54 -27.92 12.85 -21.91
CA THR A 54 -26.47 12.71 -22.07
C THR A 54 -25.60 13.10 -20.86
N PRO A 55 -24.66 12.22 -20.46
CA PRO A 55 -23.66 12.55 -19.43
C PRO A 55 -22.76 13.70 -19.91
N SER A 56 -22.39 14.61 -19.00
CA SER A 56 -21.51 15.72 -19.36
C SER A 56 -20.15 15.21 -19.86
N ARG A 57 -19.75 15.66 -21.05
CA ARG A 57 -18.49 15.26 -21.69
C ARG A 57 -17.28 15.65 -20.85
N ALA A 58 -17.33 16.81 -20.20
CA ALA A 58 -16.28 17.28 -19.30
C ALA A 58 -16.05 16.34 -18.10
N ARG A 59 -17.12 15.87 -17.43
CA ARG A 59 -17.00 14.92 -16.31
C ARG A 59 -16.40 13.59 -16.76
N THR A 60 -16.81 13.12 -17.94
CA THR A 60 -16.28 11.89 -18.52
C THR A 60 -14.80 12.04 -18.87
N GLY A 61 -14.40 13.15 -19.50
CA GLY A 61 -13.01 13.44 -19.85
C GLY A 61 -12.10 13.53 -18.62
N ALA A 62 -12.53 14.24 -17.57
CA ALA A 62 -11.80 14.31 -16.30
C ALA A 62 -11.67 12.92 -15.65
N GLY A 63 -12.74 12.12 -15.64
CA GLY A 63 -12.69 10.76 -15.10
C GLY A 63 -11.72 9.85 -15.87
N VAL A 64 -11.70 9.93 -17.20
CA VAL A 64 -10.75 9.20 -18.04
C VAL A 64 -9.31 9.66 -17.78
N LEU A 65 -9.08 10.96 -17.64
CA LEU A 65 -7.76 11.50 -17.31
C LEU A 65 -7.25 10.98 -15.96
N LEU A 66 -8.13 10.91 -14.95
CA LEU A 66 -7.79 10.34 -13.65
C LEU A 66 -7.43 8.85 -13.73
N ILE A 67 -8.17 8.08 -14.54
CA ILE A 67 -7.84 6.66 -14.77
C ILE A 67 -6.49 6.53 -15.47
N LEU A 68 -6.21 7.34 -16.50
CA LEU A 68 -4.91 7.34 -17.17
C LEU A 68 -3.77 7.74 -16.22
N GLY A 69 -3.99 8.74 -15.37
CA GLY A 69 -3.06 9.13 -14.31
C GLY A 69 -2.82 8.02 -13.31
N ALA A 70 -3.87 7.31 -12.88
CA ALA A 70 -3.77 6.15 -12.00
C ALA A 70 -2.98 5.00 -12.65
N CYS A 71 -3.22 4.72 -13.94
CA CYS A 71 -2.43 3.74 -14.69
C CYS A 71 -0.96 4.15 -14.76
N ALA A 72 -0.65 5.43 -15.02
CA ALA A 72 0.72 5.92 -15.04
C ALA A 72 1.39 5.80 -13.66
N LEU A 73 0.69 6.17 -12.58
CA LEU A 73 1.17 6.01 -11.21
C LEU A 73 1.39 4.53 -10.83
N SER A 74 0.59 3.62 -11.38
CA SER A 74 0.74 2.17 -11.17
C SER A 74 2.01 1.58 -11.83
N VAL A 75 2.68 2.34 -12.71
CA VAL A 75 3.99 1.95 -13.28
C VAL A 75 5.13 2.28 -12.33
N VAL A 76 4.96 3.24 -11.41
CA VAL A 76 6.02 3.68 -10.50
C VAL A 76 6.60 2.53 -9.65
N PRO A 77 5.80 1.61 -9.06
CA PRO A 77 6.34 0.46 -8.33
C PRO A 77 7.18 -0.50 -9.19
N LEU A 78 6.99 -0.52 -10.51
CA LEU A 78 7.80 -1.35 -11.43
C LEU A 78 9.20 -0.77 -11.63
N LEU A 79 9.34 0.55 -11.53
CA LEU A 79 10.60 1.28 -11.70
C LEU A 79 11.33 1.47 -10.36
N SER A 80 10.59 1.53 -9.26
CA SER A 80 11.10 1.70 -7.91
C SER A 80 10.51 0.62 -7.01
N ARG A 81 11.27 -0.46 -6.80
CA ARG A 81 10.92 -1.57 -5.89
C ARG A 81 11.17 -1.18 -4.44
N THR A 82 10.50 -0.14 -3.99
CA THR A 82 10.67 0.44 -2.65
C THR A 82 9.35 0.48 -1.90
N VAL A 83 9.40 0.53 -0.58
CA VAL A 83 8.19 0.65 0.27
C VAL A 83 7.44 1.95 -0.03
N LEU A 84 8.18 3.02 -0.33
CA LEU A 84 7.62 4.27 -0.84
C LEU A 84 6.92 4.10 -2.20
N GLY A 85 7.49 3.30 -3.10
CA GLY A 85 6.86 2.93 -4.38
C GLY A 85 5.53 2.19 -4.17
N ALA A 86 5.47 1.27 -3.21
CA ALA A 86 4.23 0.56 -2.87
C ALA A 86 3.13 1.52 -2.36
N SER A 87 3.50 2.55 -1.60
CA SER A 87 2.56 3.58 -1.11
C SER A 87 1.90 4.39 -2.24
N VAL A 88 2.61 4.61 -3.35
CA VAL A 88 2.07 5.30 -4.55
C VAL A 88 0.92 4.49 -5.18
N THR A 89 0.93 3.16 -5.06
CA THR A 89 -0.17 2.29 -5.54
C THR A 89 -1.49 2.60 -4.85
N SER A 90 -1.46 2.94 -3.57
CA SER A 90 -2.67 3.32 -2.82
C SER A 90 -3.29 4.61 -3.37
N ILE A 91 -2.45 5.60 -3.72
CA ILE A 91 -2.89 6.86 -4.35
C ILE A 91 -3.48 6.57 -5.74
N ALA A 92 -2.82 5.70 -6.52
CA ALA A 92 -3.33 5.27 -7.83
C ALA A 92 -4.73 4.63 -7.72
N GLY A 93 -4.94 3.74 -6.74
CA GLY A 93 -6.23 3.12 -6.48
C GLY A 93 -7.34 4.13 -6.17
N ILE A 94 -7.04 5.14 -5.36
CA ILE A 94 -7.98 6.22 -5.04
C ILE A 94 -8.33 7.04 -6.28
N LEU A 95 -7.33 7.42 -7.09
CA LEU A 95 -7.56 8.16 -8.33
C LEU A 95 -8.36 7.35 -9.35
N ALA A 96 -8.10 6.05 -9.47
CA ALA A 96 -8.88 5.15 -10.32
C ALA A 96 -10.34 5.05 -9.85
N ALA A 97 -10.56 4.91 -8.54
CA ALA A 97 -11.89 4.89 -7.93
C ALA A 97 -12.69 6.18 -8.22
N ILE A 98 -12.07 7.35 -8.05
CA ILE A 98 -12.69 8.65 -8.35
C ILE A 98 -12.97 8.77 -9.86
N GLY A 99 -11.99 8.40 -10.70
CA GLY A 99 -12.14 8.43 -12.14
C GLY A 99 -13.31 7.57 -12.62
N LEU A 100 -13.46 6.38 -12.04
CA LEU A 100 -14.55 5.43 -12.32
C LEU A 100 -15.91 5.98 -11.89
N ALA A 101 -16.00 6.62 -10.73
CA ALA A 101 -17.22 7.29 -10.28
C ALA A 101 -17.63 8.42 -11.24
N MET A 102 -16.67 9.18 -11.77
CA MET A 102 -16.92 10.28 -12.71
C MET A 102 -17.32 9.80 -14.12
N CYS A 103 -16.71 8.73 -14.61
CA CYS A 103 -16.95 8.20 -15.96
C CYS A 103 -18.05 7.12 -16.01
N GLY A 104 -18.54 6.64 -14.86
CA GLY A 104 -19.51 5.54 -14.74
C GLY A 104 -20.71 5.61 -15.69
N PRO A 105 -21.42 6.74 -15.83
CA PRO A 105 -22.56 6.82 -16.74
C PRO A 105 -22.19 6.67 -18.22
N ALA A 106 -20.99 7.12 -18.61
CA ALA A 106 -20.48 6.95 -19.96
C ALA A 106 -20.02 5.52 -20.21
N LEU A 107 -19.39 4.87 -19.22
CA LEU A 107 -18.98 3.47 -19.28
C LEU A 107 -20.16 2.51 -19.37
N VAL A 108 -21.19 2.70 -18.53
CA VAL A 108 -22.40 1.87 -18.59
C VAL A 108 -23.09 2.02 -19.94
N ARG A 109 -23.16 3.25 -20.48
CA ARG A 109 -23.72 3.50 -21.80
C ARG A 109 -22.89 2.82 -22.90
N SER A 110 -21.56 2.99 -22.90
CA SER A 110 -20.70 2.41 -23.94
C SER A 110 -20.68 0.88 -23.90
N ALA A 111 -20.69 0.29 -22.69
CA ALA A 111 -20.81 -1.15 -22.49
C ALA A 111 -22.16 -1.68 -22.97
N GLY A 112 -23.27 -1.00 -22.64
CA GLY A 112 -24.60 -1.35 -23.13
C GLY A 112 -24.69 -1.27 -24.65
N GLU A 113 -24.16 -0.21 -25.27
CA GLU A 113 -24.10 -0.08 -26.72
C GLU A 113 -23.22 -1.16 -27.37
N ALA A 114 -22.06 -1.48 -26.78
CA ALA A 114 -21.18 -2.53 -27.28
C ALA A 114 -21.82 -3.92 -27.18
N ALA A 115 -22.48 -4.23 -26.06
CA ALA A 115 -23.18 -5.49 -25.84
C ALA A 115 -24.34 -5.68 -26.83
N VAL A 116 -25.12 -4.63 -27.09
CA VAL A 116 -26.19 -4.65 -28.10
C VAL A 116 -25.60 -4.81 -29.52
N ARG A 117 -24.49 -4.13 -29.85
CA ARG A 117 -23.82 -4.28 -31.17
C ARG A 117 -23.23 -5.67 -31.40
N ARG A 118 -22.80 -6.35 -30.32
CA ARG A 118 -22.16 -7.67 -30.38
C ARG A 118 -23.17 -8.82 -30.26
N LEU A 119 -24.46 -8.49 -30.15
CA LEU A 119 -25.53 -9.46 -30.03
C LEU A 119 -25.74 -10.17 -31.37
N ARG A 120 -25.64 -11.50 -31.35
CA ARG A 120 -25.89 -12.32 -32.55
C ARG A 120 -27.39 -12.33 -32.88
N PRO A 121 -27.78 -12.40 -34.16
CA PRO A 121 -29.16 -12.69 -34.54
C PRO A 121 -29.57 -14.04 -33.93
N GLY A 122 -30.62 -14.07 -33.10
CA GLY A 122 -31.13 -15.30 -32.46
C GLY A 122 -31.01 -15.40 -30.93
N VAL A 123 -30.58 -14.33 -30.25
CA VAL A 123 -30.55 -14.30 -28.77
C VAL A 123 -31.96 -14.32 -28.18
N ALA A 124 -32.14 -15.03 -27.06
CA ALA A 124 -33.43 -15.13 -26.36
C ALA A 124 -34.01 -13.75 -26.01
N ALA A 125 -35.33 -13.61 -26.16
CA ALA A 125 -36.06 -12.36 -25.91
C ALA A 125 -35.75 -11.70 -24.54
N PRO A 126 -35.61 -12.44 -23.42
CA PRO A 126 -35.26 -11.85 -22.13
C PRO A 126 -33.88 -11.16 -22.13
N THR A 127 -32.88 -11.74 -22.80
CA THR A 127 -31.53 -11.19 -22.89
C THR A 127 -31.51 -9.92 -23.75
N TRP A 128 -32.27 -9.91 -24.84
CA TRP A 128 -32.41 -8.72 -25.68
C TRP A 128 -33.10 -7.56 -24.93
N LEU A 129 -34.17 -7.87 -24.18
CA LEU A 129 -34.87 -6.89 -23.34
C LEU A 129 -33.97 -6.38 -22.21
N ALA A 130 -33.17 -7.24 -21.56
CA ALA A 130 -32.23 -6.83 -20.52
C ALA A 130 -31.16 -5.86 -21.06
N LEU A 131 -30.54 -6.16 -22.19
CA LEU A 131 -29.51 -5.29 -22.80
C LEU A 131 -30.09 -3.98 -23.31
N SER A 132 -31.31 -4.00 -23.84
CA SER A 132 -32.03 -2.79 -24.26
C SER A 132 -32.35 -1.89 -23.06
N ASN A 133 -32.75 -2.47 -21.92
CA ASN A 133 -32.94 -1.75 -20.66
C ASN A 133 -31.63 -1.14 -20.14
N VAL A 134 -30.51 -1.88 -20.16
CA VAL A 134 -29.19 -1.36 -19.76
C VAL A 134 -28.79 -0.14 -20.59
N ARG A 135 -29.05 -0.17 -21.91
CA ARG A 135 -28.79 0.95 -22.81
C ARG A 135 -29.72 2.14 -22.55
N ALA A 136 -31.01 1.90 -22.36
CA ALA A 136 -32.02 2.95 -22.16
C ALA A 136 -31.88 3.64 -20.80
N TYR A 137 -31.57 2.88 -19.74
CA TYR A 137 -31.49 3.35 -18.36
C TYR A 137 -30.04 3.49 -17.84
N ALA A 138 -29.08 3.76 -18.73
CA ALA A 138 -27.65 3.82 -18.39
C ALA A 138 -27.32 4.80 -17.25
N LEU A 139 -28.03 5.93 -17.14
CA LEU A 139 -27.84 6.90 -16.05
C LEU A 139 -28.27 6.34 -14.69
N ARG A 140 -29.44 5.69 -14.63
CA ARG A 140 -29.95 5.06 -13.40
C ARG A 140 -29.08 3.88 -12.99
N LEU A 141 -28.74 3.02 -13.96
CA LEU A 141 -27.91 1.84 -13.71
C LEU A 141 -26.52 2.25 -13.23
N SER A 142 -25.96 3.33 -13.76
CA SER A 142 -24.69 3.87 -13.27
C SER A 142 -24.72 4.34 -11.82
N GLY A 143 -25.87 4.77 -11.30
CA GLY A 143 -26.00 5.13 -9.88
C GLY A 143 -25.68 3.96 -8.94
N VAL A 144 -25.90 2.72 -9.40
CA VAL A 144 -25.61 1.48 -8.64
C VAL A 144 -24.28 0.87 -9.05
N VAL A 145 -23.97 0.87 -10.35
CA VAL A 145 -22.75 0.24 -10.88
C VAL A 145 -21.50 1.01 -10.45
N SER A 146 -21.54 2.35 -10.39
CA SER A 146 -20.36 3.14 -10.04
C SER A 146 -19.85 2.86 -8.61
N PRO A 147 -20.68 2.90 -7.55
CA PRO A 147 -20.21 2.55 -6.20
C PRO A 147 -19.72 1.10 -6.08
N LEU A 148 -20.40 0.15 -6.73
CA LEU A 148 -19.97 -1.25 -6.74
C LEU A 148 -18.59 -1.41 -7.38
N ALA A 149 -18.40 -0.83 -8.56
CA ALA A 149 -17.14 -0.91 -9.28
C ALA A 149 -16.01 -0.19 -8.51
N MET A 150 -16.32 0.96 -7.89
CA MET A 150 -15.41 1.68 -7.01
C MET A 150 -14.96 0.82 -5.82
N GLY A 151 -15.90 0.16 -5.15
CA GLY A 151 -15.62 -0.75 -4.03
C GLY A 151 -14.74 -1.92 -4.46
N VAL A 152 -15.03 -2.54 -5.60
CA VAL A 152 -14.21 -3.64 -6.15
C VAL A 152 -12.78 -3.17 -6.45
N VAL A 153 -12.61 -2.03 -7.11
CA VAL A 153 -11.29 -1.46 -7.41
C VAL A 153 -10.52 -1.16 -6.13
N PHE A 154 -11.18 -0.55 -5.14
CA PHE A 154 -10.55 -0.20 -3.86
C PHE A 154 -10.08 -1.45 -3.11
N VAL A 155 -10.96 -2.46 -2.96
CA VAL A 155 -10.64 -3.73 -2.30
C VAL A 155 -9.51 -4.45 -3.03
N LEU A 156 -9.62 -4.62 -4.35
CA LEU A 156 -8.58 -5.28 -5.14
C LEU A 156 -7.24 -4.55 -5.02
N THR A 157 -7.22 -3.22 -5.15
CA THR A 157 -5.96 -2.46 -5.09
C THR A 157 -5.31 -2.60 -3.73
N TYR A 158 -6.07 -2.45 -2.64
CA TYR A 158 -5.53 -2.53 -1.29
C TYR A 158 -5.05 -3.94 -0.94
N THR A 159 -5.88 -4.96 -1.21
CA THR A 159 -5.54 -6.36 -0.95
C THR A 159 -4.37 -6.83 -1.81
N LEU A 160 -4.34 -6.49 -3.10
CA LEU A 160 -3.22 -6.88 -3.98
C LEU A 160 -1.93 -6.17 -3.60
N THR A 161 -1.98 -4.90 -3.19
CA THR A 161 -0.78 -4.19 -2.70
C THR A 161 -0.19 -4.90 -1.48
N GLN A 162 -1.01 -5.21 -0.47
CA GLN A 162 -0.55 -5.92 0.73
C GLN A 162 -0.03 -7.32 0.44
N THR A 163 -0.76 -8.11 -0.35
CA THR A 163 -0.35 -9.49 -0.67
C THR A 163 0.89 -9.54 -1.54
N THR A 164 1.09 -8.58 -2.45
CA THR A 164 2.32 -8.48 -3.25
C THR A 164 3.51 -8.16 -2.36
N VAL A 165 3.39 -7.19 -1.45
CA VAL A 165 4.46 -6.85 -0.50
C VAL A 165 4.80 -8.07 0.37
N LEU A 166 3.79 -8.75 0.92
CA LEU A 166 3.99 -9.96 1.72
C LEU A 166 4.67 -11.08 0.93
N ALA A 167 4.27 -11.30 -0.33
CA ALA A 167 4.86 -12.32 -1.19
C ALA A 167 6.32 -11.99 -1.54
N ALA A 168 6.62 -10.73 -1.85
CA ALA A 168 7.98 -10.26 -2.10
C ALA A 168 8.87 -10.46 -0.87
N THR A 169 8.43 -10.01 0.31
CA THR A 169 9.18 -10.22 1.56
C THR A 169 9.40 -11.71 1.86
N SER A 170 8.43 -12.57 1.55
CA SER A 170 8.58 -14.02 1.71
C SER A 170 9.60 -14.62 0.73
N ASP A 171 9.62 -14.14 -0.51
CA ASP A 171 10.58 -14.60 -1.53
C ASP A 171 12.00 -14.08 -1.23
N ASP A 172 12.12 -12.84 -0.75
CA ASP A 172 13.39 -12.23 -0.32
C ASP A 172 13.97 -12.98 0.89
N THR A 173 13.14 -13.30 1.89
CA THR A 173 13.59 -14.08 3.05
C THR A 173 14.00 -15.50 2.65
N ARG A 174 13.27 -16.14 1.73
CA ARG A 174 13.61 -17.48 1.24
C ARG A 174 14.88 -17.50 0.39
N THR A 175 15.05 -16.54 -0.51
CA THR A 175 16.20 -16.45 -1.40
C THR A 175 17.45 -16.00 -0.64
N GLY A 176 17.29 -15.10 0.33
CA GLY A 176 18.37 -14.61 1.16
C GLY A 176 18.81 -15.57 2.27
N THR A 177 18.04 -16.63 2.57
CA THR A 177 18.40 -17.62 3.59
C THR A 177 19.10 -18.81 2.96
N LEU A 178 20.43 -18.89 3.10
CA LEU A 178 21.23 -20.07 2.71
C LEU A 178 21.09 -21.23 3.72
N ALA A 179 20.57 -20.96 4.92
CA ALA A 179 20.31 -21.97 5.93
C ALA A 179 19.18 -22.92 5.50
N GLN A 180 19.44 -24.22 5.57
CA GLN A 180 18.45 -25.26 5.23
C GLN A 180 17.49 -25.54 6.38
N TYR A 181 17.88 -25.20 7.61
CA TYR A 181 17.14 -25.49 8.82
C TYR A 181 17.18 -24.28 9.75
N GLU A 182 16.02 -23.97 10.33
CA GLU A 182 15.87 -22.98 11.38
C GLU A 182 15.53 -23.71 12.69
N LEU A 183 16.29 -23.43 13.75
CA LEU A 183 16.05 -23.96 15.08
C LEU A 183 15.46 -22.87 15.95
N THR A 184 14.22 -23.04 16.42
CA THR A 184 13.56 -22.08 17.30
C THR A 184 12.94 -22.79 18.51
N ALA A 185 12.90 -22.09 19.65
CA ALA A 185 12.29 -22.59 20.88
C ALA A 185 11.41 -21.52 21.56
N PRO A 186 10.36 -21.02 20.89
CA PRO A 186 9.52 -19.95 21.43
C PRO A 186 8.81 -20.34 22.74
N ALA A 187 8.41 -21.61 22.87
CA ALA A 187 7.76 -22.12 24.09
C ALA A 187 8.68 -22.14 25.33
N LEU A 188 10.00 -22.13 25.13
CA LEU A 188 11.00 -22.12 26.20
C LEU A 188 11.56 -20.71 26.47
N GLY A 189 11.05 -19.68 25.78
CA GLY A 189 11.52 -18.31 25.89
C GLY A 189 12.84 -18.03 25.17
N GLY A 190 13.38 -18.99 24.39
CA GLY A 190 14.65 -18.86 23.67
C GLY A 190 15.43 -20.16 23.63
N LEU A 191 16.56 -20.14 22.92
CA LEU A 191 17.51 -21.26 22.89
C LEU A 191 18.48 -21.17 24.07
N PRO A 192 18.85 -22.30 24.71
CA PRO A 192 19.86 -22.32 25.76
C PRO A 192 21.23 -21.85 25.28
N ASP A 193 22.03 -21.30 26.20
CA ASP A 193 23.44 -20.99 25.96
C ASP A 193 24.21 -22.26 25.54
N GLY A 194 25.10 -22.12 24.55
CA GLY A 194 25.89 -23.24 24.00
C GLY A 194 25.19 -24.04 22.89
N THR A 195 23.90 -23.79 22.61
CA THR A 195 23.17 -24.46 21.51
C THR A 195 23.86 -24.25 20.16
N LEU A 196 24.33 -23.02 19.88
CA LEU A 196 25.04 -22.70 18.64
C LEU A 196 26.29 -23.57 18.46
N SER A 197 27.10 -23.73 19.51
CA SER A 197 28.30 -24.56 19.47
C SER A 197 27.94 -26.03 19.25
N ALA A 198 26.94 -26.54 19.96
CA ALA A 198 26.46 -27.89 19.80
C ALA A 198 25.96 -28.17 18.36
N VAL A 199 25.27 -27.22 17.73
CA VAL A 199 24.83 -27.33 16.32
C VAL A 199 26.02 -27.34 15.37
N ARG A 200 27.05 -26.50 15.60
CA ARG A 200 28.27 -26.47 14.78
C ARG A 200 29.05 -27.77 14.82
N ASP A 201 29.00 -28.47 15.95
CA ASP A 201 29.71 -29.74 16.14
C ASP A 201 28.97 -30.94 15.51
N VAL A 202 27.73 -30.77 15.03
CA VAL A 202 26.98 -31.84 14.37
C VAL A 202 27.62 -32.17 13.01
N PRO A 203 27.98 -33.45 12.75
CA PRO A 203 28.52 -33.86 11.47
C PRO A 203 27.59 -33.50 10.31
N GLY A 204 28.12 -32.78 9.32
CA GLY A 204 27.36 -32.32 8.14
C GLY A 204 26.89 -30.87 8.20
N VAL A 205 27.01 -30.18 9.34
CA VAL A 205 26.74 -28.74 9.43
C VAL A 205 27.93 -27.96 8.85
N ARG A 206 27.71 -27.24 7.76
CA ARG A 206 28.73 -26.42 7.09
C ARG A 206 28.93 -25.07 7.79
N ALA A 207 27.83 -24.45 8.22
CA ALA A 207 27.81 -23.15 8.88
C ALA A 207 26.55 -23.04 9.74
N ALA A 208 26.65 -22.33 10.86
CA ALA A 208 25.51 -21.97 11.71
C ALA A 208 25.78 -20.59 12.31
N ALA A 209 24.77 -19.71 12.28
CA ALA A 209 24.85 -18.39 12.90
C ALA A 209 23.62 -18.14 13.77
N PRO A 210 23.78 -17.45 14.92
CA PRO A 210 22.65 -16.99 15.70
C PRO A 210 21.97 -15.82 14.99
N ALA A 211 20.64 -15.82 15.01
CA ALA A 211 19.81 -14.73 14.53
C ALA A 211 18.72 -14.42 15.56
N GLY A 212 18.39 -13.14 15.70
CA GLY A 212 17.27 -12.68 16.51
C GLY A 212 16.52 -11.58 15.79
N THR A 213 15.28 -11.32 16.20
CA THR A 213 14.48 -10.20 15.68
C THR A 213 14.29 -9.16 16.78
N THR A 214 14.42 -7.89 16.41
CA THR A 214 14.11 -6.75 17.28
C THR A 214 13.32 -5.71 16.49
N THR A 215 12.74 -4.76 17.19
CA THR A 215 12.15 -3.57 16.56
C THR A 215 13.13 -2.43 16.73
N VAL A 216 13.35 -1.65 15.68
CA VAL A 216 14.16 -0.45 15.73
C VAL A 216 13.31 0.73 15.33
N VAL A 217 13.43 1.79 16.09
CA VAL A 217 12.77 3.06 15.85
C VAL A 217 13.82 4.04 15.33
N TRP A 218 13.60 4.54 14.13
CA TRP A 218 14.49 5.48 13.46
C TRP A 218 13.89 6.87 13.52
N GLU A 219 14.59 7.79 14.19
CA GLU A 219 14.23 9.21 14.23
C GLU A 219 14.84 9.94 13.02
N TYR A 220 14.01 10.59 12.21
CA TYR A 220 14.45 11.36 11.04
C TYR A 220 13.66 12.67 10.93
N GLU A 221 14.14 13.60 10.10
CA GLU A 221 13.40 14.84 9.82
C GLU A 221 12.57 14.68 8.55
N GLU A 222 11.27 14.91 8.66
CA GLU A 222 10.35 14.97 7.54
C GLU A 222 9.75 16.37 7.45
N LEU A 223 9.96 17.07 6.34
CA LEU A 223 9.46 18.44 6.12
C LEU A 223 9.86 19.46 7.22
N GLY A 224 10.98 19.22 7.91
CA GLY A 224 11.47 20.06 9.01
C GLY A 224 10.83 19.76 10.38
N GLU A 225 10.00 18.71 10.47
CA GLU A 225 9.46 18.20 11.72
C GLU A 225 10.11 16.84 12.07
N PRO A 226 10.33 16.55 13.37
CA PRO A 226 10.84 15.25 13.80
C PRO A 226 9.79 14.17 13.57
N ALA A 227 10.10 13.23 12.69
CA ALA A 227 9.31 12.05 12.39
C ALA A 227 9.99 10.79 12.92
N VAL A 228 9.19 9.76 13.15
CA VAL A 228 9.64 8.51 13.74
C VAL A 228 9.02 7.35 12.97
N GLU A 229 9.85 6.44 12.49
CA GLU A 229 9.40 5.21 11.85
C GLU A 229 9.90 3.98 12.61
N SER A 230 9.00 3.04 12.87
CA SER A 230 9.33 1.76 13.49
C SER A 230 9.49 0.70 12.40
N ALA A 231 10.62 0.01 12.38
CA ALA A 231 10.90 -1.08 11.46
C ALA A 231 11.37 -2.32 12.24
N SER A 232 11.06 -3.51 11.72
CA SER A 232 11.67 -4.74 12.21
C SER A 232 13.12 -4.81 11.74
N ALA A 233 14.03 -5.22 12.63
CA ALA A 233 15.43 -5.42 12.34
C ALA A 233 15.89 -6.80 12.83
N MET A 234 16.93 -7.33 12.19
CA MET A 234 17.56 -8.58 12.60
C MET A 234 18.85 -8.29 13.38
N ILE A 235 19.03 -9.04 14.47
CA ILE A 235 20.28 -9.11 15.22
C ILE A 235 21.09 -10.24 14.62
N LEU A 236 22.21 -9.88 13.98
CA LEU A 236 23.10 -10.80 13.27
C LEU A 236 24.51 -10.69 13.84
N THR A 237 25.26 -11.77 13.71
CA THR A 237 26.71 -11.82 14.00
C THR A 237 27.50 -11.83 12.69
N PRO A 238 28.83 -11.61 12.70
CA PRO A 238 29.66 -11.69 11.50
C PRO A 238 29.54 -13.02 10.74
N ASP A 239 29.21 -14.10 11.46
CA ASP A 239 29.01 -15.44 10.91
C ASP A 239 27.74 -15.56 10.06
N ALA A 240 26.83 -14.56 10.12
CA ALA A 240 25.58 -14.54 9.36
C ALA A 240 25.83 -14.63 7.85
N ARG A 241 26.97 -14.12 7.34
CA ARG A 241 27.31 -14.17 5.90
C ARG A 241 27.37 -15.59 5.33
N ASP A 242 27.63 -16.60 6.17
CA ASP A 242 27.80 -17.98 5.73
C ASP A 242 26.44 -18.72 5.64
N VAL A 243 25.39 -18.13 6.22
CA VAL A 243 24.02 -18.67 6.30
C VAL A 243 22.94 -17.74 5.70
N LEU A 244 23.28 -16.49 5.41
CA LEU A 244 22.42 -15.47 4.80
C LEU A 244 23.18 -14.79 3.65
N ASP A 245 22.55 -14.74 2.48
CA ASP A 245 22.99 -13.95 1.34
C ASP A 245 22.06 -12.74 1.19
N LEU A 246 22.48 -11.60 1.72
CA LEU A 246 21.71 -10.35 1.65
C LEU A 246 21.99 -9.56 0.36
N GLY A 247 22.86 -10.04 -0.55
CA GLY A 247 23.23 -9.25 -1.73
C GLY A 247 23.92 -7.93 -1.37
N VAL A 248 24.91 -7.99 -0.47
CA VAL A 248 25.64 -6.78 -0.01
C VAL A 248 26.28 -6.07 -1.21
N THR A 249 25.88 -4.82 -1.43
CA THR A 249 26.34 -3.98 -2.55
C THR A 249 27.55 -3.13 -2.17
N ASP A 250 27.63 -2.67 -0.93
CA ASP A 250 28.76 -1.91 -0.41
C ASP A 250 29.07 -2.33 1.03
N GLY A 251 30.35 -2.42 1.37
CA GLY A 251 30.80 -2.84 2.69
C GLY A 251 30.83 -4.35 2.93
N GLY A 252 30.50 -4.80 4.15
CA GLY A 252 30.54 -6.23 4.50
C GLY A 252 29.93 -6.58 5.86
N LEU A 253 29.25 -7.73 5.93
CA LEU A 253 28.62 -8.23 7.17
C LEU A 253 29.65 -8.73 8.20
N ASP A 254 30.87 -9.03 7.78
CA ASP A 254 31.99 -9.42 8.64
C ASP A 254 32.34 -8.35 9.69
N ARG A 255 31.96 -7.10 9.42
CA ARG A 255 32.16 -5.95 10.30
C ARG A 255 30.99 -5.67 11.24
N LEU A 256 29.96 -6.53 11.27
CA LEU A 256 28.84 -6.44 12.22
C LEU A 256 29.28 -6.83 13.63
N THR A 257 29.96 -5.91 14.31
CA THR A 257 30.41 -6.05 15.69
C THR A 257 30.06 -4.80 16.50
N GLY A 258 29.59 -4.98 17.73
CA GLY A 258 29.23 -3.86 18.61
C GLY A 258 28.13 -2.97 18.04
N ALA A 259 28.30 -1.65 18.14
CA ALA A 259 27.36 -0.64 17.64
C ALA A 259 27.52 -0.41 16.12
N THR A 260 27.23 -1.43 15.33
CA THR A 260 27.27 -1.38 13.86
C THR A 260 25.95 -1.88 13.27
N VAL A 261 25.63 -1.42 12.05
CA VAL A 261 24.37 -1.75 11.38
C VAL A 261 24.60 -1.98 9.89
N ALA A 262 23.83 -2.91 9.32
CA ALA A 262 23.67 -3.07 7.89
C ALA A 262 22.31 -2.47 7.50
N VAL A 263 22.27 -1.67 6.43
CA VAL A 263 21.04 -0.98 5.98
C VAL A 263 20.72 -1.34 4.55
N SER A 264 19.43 -1.32 4.18
CA SER A 264 19.05 -1.51 2.78
C SER A 264 19.49 -0.32 1.93
N ALA A 265 19.67 -0.53 0.63
CA ALA A 265 20.06 0.50 -0.32
C ALA A 265 19.01 1.62 -0.40
N GLU A 266 17.74 1.30 -0.17
CA GLU A 266 16.67 2.29 -0.01
C GLU A 266 16.92 3.19 1.21
N ALA A 267 17.16 2.61 2.38
CA ALA A 267 17.41 3.37 3.61
C ALA A 267 18.69 4.22 3.48
N ALA A 268 19.75 3.68 2.88
CA ALA A 268 20.98 4.41 2.61
C ALA A 268 20.75 5.68 1.76
N ARG A 269 19.93 5.58 0.70
CA ARG A 269 19.62 6.71 -0.21
C ARG A 269 18.66 7.72 0.41
N THR A 270 17.58 7.25 1.04
CA THR A 270 16.51 8.10 1.55
C THR A 270 16.89 8.83 2.84
N ARG A 271 17.82 8.27 3.64
CA ARG A 271 18.17 8.76 4.98
C ARG A 271 19.61 9.24 5.16
N ASP A 272 20.34 9.46 4.06
CA ASP A 272 21.79 9.74 4.07
C ASP A 272 22.61 8.75 4.93
N ALA A 273 22.15 7.51 5.00
CA ALA A 273 22.71 6.45 5.84
C ALA A 273 23.71 5.59 5.04
N GLY A 274 24.61 6.23 4.30
CA GLY A 274 25.61 5.54 3.50
C GLY A 274 26.68 4.82 4.33
N LEU A 275 27.51 4.01 3.66
CA LEU A 275 28.59 3.27 4.30
C LEU A 275 29.50 4.21 5.13
N GLY A 276 29.77 3.82 6.38
CA GLY A 276 30.63 4.55 7.30
C GLY A 276 29.95 5.71 8.04
N LYS A 277 28.74 6.10 7.67
CA LYS A 277 27.93 7.09 8.40
C LYS A 277 27.47 6.52 9.73
N ARG A 278 27.05 7.42 10.63
CA ARG A 278 26.46 7.05 11.92
C ARG A 278 24.97 7.38 11.90
N VAL A 279 24.17 6.45 12.37
CA VAL A 279 22.71 6.59 12.45
C VAL A 279 22.29 6.46 13.90
N ARG A 280 21.33 7.29 14.31
CA ARG A 280 20.75 7.24 15.66
C ARG A 280 19.51 6.38 15.60
N LEU A 281 19.52 5.32 16.40
CA LEU A 281 18.48 4.32 16.45
C LEU A 281 18.01 4.15 17.90
N VAL A 282 16.73 3.89 18.10
CA VAL A 282 16.19 3.46 19.39
C VAL A 282 15.80 2.00 19.25
N LEU A 283 16.40 1.12 20.03
CA LEU A 283 16.14 -0.32 20.00
C LEU A 283 14.80 -0.65 20.70
N GLY A 284 14.31 -1.87 20.51
CA GLY A 284 13.00 -2.31 21.04
C GLY A 284 12.90 -2.34 22.57
N ASP A 285 14.03 -2.28 23.26
CA ASP A 285 14.15 -2.12 24.71
C ASP A 285 14.16 -0.65 25.16
N GLY A 286 14.12 0.31 24.22
CA GLY A 286 14.21 1.75 24.46
C GLY A 286 15.64 2.29 24.45
N ALA A 287 16.66 1.44 24.28
CA ALA A 287 18.06 1.89 24.29
C ALA A 287 18.37 2.74 23.06
N ARG A 288 18.90 3.95 23.27
CA ARG A 288 19.39 4.83 22.20
C ARG A 288 20.81 4.42 21.83
N VAL A 289 21.00 4.05 20.57
CA VAL A 289 22.29 3.59 20.04
C VAL A 289 22.67 4.44 18.83
N GLU A 290 23.92 4.89 18.82
CA GLU A 290 24.52 5.49 17.64
C GLU A 290 25.33 4.41 16.92
N ALA A 291 24.75 3.84 15.86
CA ALA A 291 25.33 2.73 15.13
C ALA A 291 26.06 3.20 13.87
N ARG A 292 27.22 2.62 13.58
CA ARG A 292 27.94 2.88 12.33
C ARG A 292 27.46 1.94 11.23
N VAL A 293 27.13 2.49 10.07
CA VAL A 293 26.77 1.70 8.88
C VAL A 293 28.02 1.01 8.34
N VAL A 294 28.03 -0.32 8.31
CA VAL A 294 29.18 -1.15 7.86
C VAL A 294 28.89 -1.98 6.61
N ALA A 295 27.62 -2.09 6.23
CA ALA A 295 27.19 -2.74 5.01
C ALA A 295 25.91 -2.08 4.48
N VAL A 296 25.80 -2.03 3.15
CA VAL A 296 24.58 -1.69 2.42
C VAL A 296 24.19 -2.90 1.59
N TYR A 297 22.96 -3.37 1.76
CA TYR A 297 22.40 -4.53 1.04
C TYR A 297 21.25 -4.11 0.15
N ASP A 298 20.87 -4.92 -0.84
CA ASP A 298 19.78 -4.57 -1.78
C ASP A 298 18.40 -4.63 -1.11
#